data_AF-A0A2G8KXT4-F1
#
_entry.id   AF-A0A2G8KXT4-F1
#
_cell.length_a   1.000
_cell.length_b   1.000
_cell.length_c   1.000
_cell.angle_alpha   90.00
_cell.angle_beta   90.00
_cell.angle_gamma   90.00
#
_symmetry.space_group_name_H-M   'P 1'
#
loop_
_entity.id
_entity.type
_entity.pdbx_description
1 polymer ?
#
loop_
_entity_poly.entity_id
_entity_poly.type
_entity_poly.pdbx_seq_one_letter_code
_entity_poly.pdbx_strand_id
1 'polypeptide(L)'
;MPTGFENKTAERATDCGETPQYDSKVVAPRNPKLLRGYVEEEKLTPSAYMKEVAQTTEEKLANTHNMRVPHIIELLDMGDNTHQKFSAVDIDEPLFQPFPSEITFQQFEPHEIYEVPLLLRNNDKVSRLVKVYQADSPYFKIISPADIATKVAPGMPTVFRIQFLPTAKQDYNHELICMTEREKFVVPVRAIGARAILDFPDAVNFSSCPVKYPTPKALLVRNIGNREAKFSLDVPRYDYY
;
A
#
# COMPACT_ATOMS: atom_id res chain seq x y z
N MET A 1 -1.50 -63.41 -42.47
CA MET A 1 -0.47 -62.75 -41.64
C MET A 1 0.30 -61.83 -42.55
N PRO A 2 0.19 -60.50 -42.39
CA PRO A 2 0.88 -59.68 -41.35
C PRO A 2 -0.12 -58.77 -40.59
N THR A 3 -0.04 -58.52 -39.27
CA THR A 3 0.82 -57.60 -38.49
C THR A 3 0.77 -56.12 -38.90
N GLY A 4 0.26 -55.25 -38.01
CA GLY A 4 0.66 -53.84 -37.95
C GLY A 4 -0.46 -52.85 -37.65
N PHE A 5 -0.52 -52.44 -36.39
CA PHE A 5 -1.44 -51.48 -35.75
C PHE A 5 -1.59 -50.11 -36.44
N GLU A 6 -2.79 -49.54 -36.27
CA GLU A 6 -3.22 -48.18 -36.60
C GLU A 6 -2.31 -47.11 -35.95
N ASN A 7 -1.83 -46.15 -36.75
CA ASN A 7 -1.34 -44.87 -36.26
C ASN A 7 -2.51 -43.88 -36.21
N LYS A 8 -3.15 -43.76 -35.04
CA LYS A 8 -3.95 -42.58 -34.70
C LYS A 8 -3.04 -41.55 -34.05
N THR A 9 -2.72 -40.50 -34.79
CA THR A 9 -2.06 -39.30 -34.26
C THR A 9 -3.01 -38.64 -33.26
N ALA A 10 -2.69 -38.70 -31.98
CA ALA A 10 -3.38 -37.95 -30.95
C ALA A 10 -2.85 -36.51 -30.96
N GLU A 11 -3.67 -35.59 -31.47
CA GLU A 11 -3.47 -34.16 -31.26
C GLU A 11 -3.62 -33.86 -29.76
N ARG A 12 -2.53 -33.39 -29.13
CA ARG A 12 -2.59 -32.82 -27.78
C ARG A 12 -3.24 -31.45 -27.89
N ALA A 13 -4.47 -31.35 -27.41
CA ALA A 13 -5.09 -30.06 -27.10
C ALA A 13 -4.33 -29.41 -25.93
N THR A 14 -3.43 -28.47 -26.24
CA THR A 14 -2.96 -27.46 -25.29
C THR A 14 -3.93 -26.29 -25.36
N ASP A 15 -5.05 -26.41 -24.65
CA ASP A 15 -5.90 -25.26 -24.33
C ASP A 15 -5.42 -24.67 -23.00
N CYS A 16 -4.32 -23.92 -23.07
CA CYS A 16 -3.97 -22.97 -22.01
C CYS A 16 -4.50 -21.63 -22.49
N GLY A 17 -5.71 -21.27 -22.03
CA GLY A 17 -6.28 -19.95 -22.25
C GLY A 17 -5.25 -18.87 -21.95
N GLU A 18 -5.09 -17.96 -22.91
CA GLU A 18 -4.21 -16.81 -22.80
C GLU A 18 -4.57 -16.01 -21.54
N THR A 19 -3.67 -15.99 -20.55
CA THR A 19 -3.76 -14.99 -19.48
C THR A 19 -3.59 -13.62 -20.14
N PRO A 20 -4.57 -12.70 -20.03
CA PRO A 20 -4.44 -11.39 -20.66
C PRO A 20 -3.20 -10.69 -20.09
N GLN A 21 -2.25 -10.42 -20.98
CA GLN A 21 -1.05 -9.64 -20.67
C GLN A 21 -1.48 -8.19 -20.49
N TYR A 22 -1.80 -7.83 -19.25
CA TYR A 22 -2.12 -6.46 -18.87
C TYR A 22 -0.85 -5.69 -18.51
N ASP A 23 -0.55 -4.66 -19.29
CA ASP A 23 0.51 -3.69 -19.04
C ASP A 23 0.17 -2.89 -17.78
N SER A 24 0.87 -3.19 -16.69
CA SER A 24 0.85 -2.39 -15.47
C SER A 24 1.34 -0.97 -15.81
N LYS A 25 0.44 0.00 -15.88
CA LYS A 25 0.75 1.43 -16.09
C LYS A 25 1.46 2.09 -14.89
N VAL A 26 1.68 1.34 -13.82
CA VAL A 26 2.14 1.84 -12.53
C VAL A 26 3.66 1.64 -12.41
N VAL A 27 4.39 2.76 -12.38
CA VAL A 27 5.86 2.77 -12.25
C VAL A 27 6.23 3.30 -10.87
N ALA A 28 7.00 2.52 -10.11
CA ALA A 28 7.57 2.97 -8.86
C ALA A 28 8.50 4.20 -9.07
N PRO A 29 8.44 5.24 -8.23
CA PRO A 29 9.33 6.40 -8.31
C PRO A 29 10.81 6.00 -8.23
N ARG A 30 11.66 6.78 -8.91
CA ARG A 30 13.04 6.38 -9.24
C ARG A 30 14.01 6.22 -8.06
N ASN A 31 13.71 6.70 -6.85
CA ASN A 31 14.51 6.49 -5.62
C ASN A 31 13.75 7.02 -4.39
N PRO A 32 12.85 6.24 -3.79
CA PRO A 32 12.19 6.66 -2.56
C PRO A 32 13.16 6.67 -1.37
N LYS A 33 13.03 7.65 -0.48
CA LYS A 33 13.85 7.79 0.74
C LYS A 33 13.33 6.88 1.84
N LEU A 34 14.19 6.03 2.40
CA LEU A 34 13.86 5.21 3.55
C LEU A 34 14.02 6.02 4.85
N LEU A 35 12.91 6.25 5.53
CA LEU A 35 12.85 6.88 6.85
C LEU A 35 12.95 5.78 7.91
N ARG A 36 13.82 6.01 8.90
CA ARG A 36 13.97 5.14 10.08
C ARG A 36 13.30 5.81 11.28
N GLY A 37 12.51 5.06 12.03
CA GLY A 37 11.84 5.51 13.25
C GLY A 37 10.32 5.73 13.11
N TYR A 38 9.69 6.04 14.25
CA TYR A 38 8.27 6.40 14.33
C TYR A 38 8.10 7.83 13.81
N VAL A 39 7.19 8.02 12.86
CA VAL A 39 6.79 9.36 12.40
C VAL A 39 5.44 9.63 13.04
N GLU A 40 5.36 10.65 13.89
CA GLU A 40 4.09 11.13 14.40
C GLU A 40 3.18 11.53 13.24
N GLU A 41 1.89 11.21 13.33
CA GLU A 41 0.90 11.66 12.36
C GLU A 41 0.81 13.18 12.42
N GLU A 42 1.53 13.86 11.53
CA GLU A 42 1.45 15.31 11.41
C GLU A 42 0.01 15.71 11.07
N LYS A 43 -0.55 16.63 11.87
CA LYS A 43 -1.87 17.19 11.58
C LYS A 43 -1.81 17.96 10.26
N LEU A 44 -2.44 17.41 9.22
CA LEU A 44 -2.53 18.02 7.91
C LEU A 44 -3.40 19.28 7.97
N THR A 45 -3.04 20.30 7.19
CA THR A 45 -3.95 21.41 6.93
C THR A 45 -5.14 20.92 6.10
N PRO A 46 -6.31 21.58 6.17
CA PRO A 46 -7.44 21.26 5.31
C PRO A 46 -7.08 21.14 3.82
N SER A 47 -6.29 22.07 3.28
CA SER A 47 -5.85 22.03 1.89
C SER A 47 -4.94 20.85 1.56
N ALA A 48 -4.01 20.51 2.46
CA ALA A 48 -3.13 19.36 2.31
C ALA A 48 -3.91 18.04 2.35
N TYR A 49 -4.86 17.92 3.28
CA TYR A 49 -5.75 16.77 3.37
C TYR A 49 -6.61 16.63 2.12
N MET A 50 -7.23 17.72 1.64
CA MET A 50 -8.00 17.73 0.39
C MET A 50 -7.17 17.26 -0.80
N LYS A 51 -5.90 17.69 -0.89
CA LYS A 51 -5.00 17.23 -1.93
C LYS A 51 -4.70 15.74 -1.83
N GLU A 52 -4.48 15.23 -0.61
CA GLU A 52 -4.17 13.81 -0.42
C GLU A 52 -5.35 12.90 -0.81
N VAL A 53 -6.57 13.23 -0.36
CA VAL A 53 -7.78 12.42 -0.66
C VAL A 53 -8.24 12.54 -2.12
N ALA A 54 -7.76 13.56 -2.83
CA ALA A 54 -8.06 13.77 -4.25
C ALA A 54 -7.16 12.94 -5.18
N GLN A 55 -6.15 12.24 -4.67
CA GLN A 55 -5.27 11.40 -5.49
C GLN A 55 -5.91 10.06 -5.83
N THR A 56 -5.72 9.60 -7.07
CA THR A 56 -6.04 8.22 -7.42
C THR A 56 -5.06 7.25 -6.76
N THR A 57 -5.39 5.96 -6.77
CA THR A 57 -4.49 4.89 -6.30
C THR A 57 -3.14 4.94 -7.01
N GLU A 58 -3.13 5.14 -8.33
CA GLU A 58 -1.92 5.21 -9.15
C GLU A 58 -1.09 6.46 -8.85
N GLU A 59 -1.75 7.62 -8.74
CA GLU A 59 -1.09 8.89 -8.41
C GLU A 59 -0.47 8.83 -7.02
N LYS A 60 -1.19 8.28 -6.03
CA LYS A 60 -0.67 8.10 -4.67
C LYS A 60 0.57 7.22 -4.66
N LEU A 61 0.56 6.11 -5.41
CA LEU A 61 1.74 5.25 -5.53
C LEU A 61 2.91 5.94 -6.24
N ALA A 62 2.64 6.69 -7.33
CA ALA A 62 3.67 7.44 -8.05
C ALA A 62 4.32 8.54 -7.19
N ASN A 63 3.53 9.19 -6.33
CA ASN A 63 3.95 10.24 -5.41
C ASN A 63 4.56 9.70 -4.10
N THR A 64 4.68 8.37 -3.95
CA THR A 64 5.28 7.75 -2.75
C THR A 64 6.79 7.94 -2.74
N HIS A 65 7.25 9.08 -2.21
CA HIS A 65 8.66 9.42 -2.12
C HIS A 65 9.33 9.00 -0.80
N ASN A 66 8.53 8.83 0.25
CA ASN A 66 9.00 8.45 1.57
C ASN A 66 8.55 7.03 1.87
N MET A 67 9.49 6.22 2.33
CA MET A 67 9.33 4.81 2.64
C MET A 67 9.68 4.57 4.10
N ARG A 68 9.11 3.54 4.69
CA ARG A 68 9.33 3.16 6.07
C ARG A 68 9.90 1.75 6.13
N VAL A 69 10.66 1.52 7.19
CA VAL A 69 11.10 0.16 7.52
C VAL A 69 9.85 -0.64 7.92
N PRO A 70 9.62 -1.83 7.34
CA PRO A 70 8.47 -2.66 7.68
C PRO A 70 8.48 -3.06 9.16
N HIS A 71 7.29 -3.27 9.71
CA HIS A 71 7.13 -3.72 11.09
C HIS A 71 7.34 -5.24 11.18
N ILE A 72 8.44 -5.66 11.80
CA ILE A 72 8.75 -7.06 12.07
C ILE A 72 7.86 -7.55 13.21
N ILE A 73 7.08 -8.59 12.95
CA ILE A 73 6.15 -9.20 13.91
C ILE A 73 6.71 -10.44 14.59
N GLU A 74 7.65 -11.14 13.95
CA GLU A 74 8.22 -12.39 14.46
C GLU A 74 9.60 -12.60 13.87
N LEU A 75 10.57 -13.00 14.70
CA LEU A 75 11.88 -13.48 14.25
C LEU A 75 11.85 -15.02 14.17
N LEU A 76 12.43 -15.56 13.10
CA LEU A 76 12.54 -16.98 12.79
C LEU A 76 13.99 -17.41 12.84
N ASP A 77 14.22 -18.69 13.19
CA ASP A 77 15.56 -19.27 13.10
C ASP A 77 15.89 -19.58 11.63
N MET A 78 16.92 -18.93 11.10
CA MET A 78 17.47 -19.22 9.78
C MET A 78 17.97 -20.65 9.68
N GLY A 79 18.43 -21.24 10.78
CA GLY A 79 18.96 -22.59 10.81
C GLY A 79 17.97 -23.68 10.44
N ASP A 80 16.67 -23.41 10.63
CA ASP A 80 15.58 -24.32 10.30
C ASP A 80 15.19 -24.24 8.82
N ASN A 81 15.43 -23.09 8.20
CA ASN A 81 14.91 -22.77 6.86
C ASN A 81 16.00 -22.71 5.78
N THR A 82 17.27 -22.56 6.15
CA THR A 82 18.37 -22.40 5.20
C THR A 82 19.73 -22.88 5.73
N HIS A 83 20.55 -23.41 4.81
CA HIS A 83 21.96 -23.68 5.08
C HIS A 83 22.80 -22.39 5.09
N GLN A 84 22.29 -21.30 4.52
CA GLN A 84 22.98 -20.02 4.43
C GLN A 84 22.66 -19.11 5.62
N LYS A 85 23.15 -19.50 6.79
CA LYS A 85 22.80 -18.89 8.09
C LYS A 85 23.43 -17.51 8.33
N PHE A 86 24.47 -17.16 7.58
CA PHE A 86 25.12 -15.86 7.71
C PHE A 86 24.39 -14.83 6.84
N SER A 87 23.97 -13.74 7.47
CA SER A 87 23.49 -12.52 6.82
C SER A 87 24.46 -11.39 7.13
N ALA A 88 24.66 -10.49 6.16
CA ALA A 88 25.42 -9.26 6.40
C ALA A 88 24.53 -8.12 6.95
N VAL A 89 23.22 -8.37 7.04
CA VAL A 89 22.21 -7.43 7.54
C VAL A 89 22.02 -7.69 9.03
N ASP A 90 22.06 -6.63 9.84
CA ASP A 90 21.83 -6.71 11.28
C ASP A 90 20.42 -7.24 11.58
N ILE A 91 20.23 -7.81 12.77
CA ILE A 91 18.94 -8.39 13.19
C ILE A 91 17.85 -7.32 13.25
N ASP A 92 18.22 -6.08 13.59
CA ASP A 92 17.30 -4.95 13.71
C ASP A 92 16.88 -4.33 12.36
N GLU A 93 17.49 -4.76 11.25
CA GLU A 93 17.17 -4.28 9.91
C GLU A 93 16.55 -5.40 9.07
N PRO A 94 15.43 -5.17 8.37
CA PRO A 94 14.77 -6.25 7.63
C PRO A 94 15.57 -6.68 6.39
N LEU A 95 15.56 -7.99 6.13
CA LEU A 95 16.19 -8.60 4.96
C LEU A 95 15.58 -8.11 3.65
N PHE A 96 14.29 -7.81 3.67
CA PHE A 96 13.56 -7.29 2.53
C PHE A 96 12.96 -5.93 2.82
N GLN A 97 13.16 -5.00 1.89
CA GLN A 97 12.46 -3.72 1.89
C GLN A 97 11.24 -3.80 0.95
N PRO A 98 10.00 -3.71 1.46
CA PRO A 98 8.82 -3.56 0.64
C PRO A 98 8.76 -2.16 0.00
N PHE A 99 8.20 -2.08 -1.20
CA PHE A 99 7.78 -0.87 -1.89
C PHE A 99 6.41 -1.09 -2.57
N PRO A 100 5.37 -0.31 -2.24
CA PRO A 100 5.31 0.70 -1.18
C PRO A 100 5.36 0.07 0.22
N SER A 101 5.56 0.88 1.27
CA SER A 101 5.57 0.39 2.67
C SER A 101 4.18 0.09 3.19
N GLU A 102 3.19 0.74 2.58
CA GLU A 102 1.77 0.61 2.83
C GLU A 102 1.07 0.74 1.49
N ILE A 103 0.15 -0.18 1.20
CA ILE A 103 -0.64 -0.16 -0.01
C ILE A 103 -1.93 0.58 0.29
N THR A 104 -2.19 1.66 -0.45
CA THR A 104 -3.42 2.42 -0.29
C THR A 104 -4.23 2.40 -1.58
N PHE A 105 -5.47 1.91 -1.52
CA PHE A 105 -6.47 2.08 -2.55
C PHE A 105 -7.35 3.29 -2.21
N GLN A 106 -7.42 4.28 -3.09
CA GLN A 106 -8.30 5.44 -2.95
C GLN A 106 -9.06 5.69 -4.26
N GLN A 107 -10.17 6.41 -4.15
CA GLN A 107 -11.01 6.78 -5.30
C GLN A 107 -11.48 5.58 -6.14
N PHE A 108 -11.77 4.47 -5.48
CA PHE A 108 -12.27 3.28 -6.14
C PHE A 108 -13.80 3.32 -6.29
N GLU A 109 -14.28 2.65 -7.33
CA GLU A 109 -15.68 2.34 -7.58
C GLU A 109 -15.99 0.89 -7.19
N PRO A 110 -17.17 0.61 -6.61
CA PRO A 110 -17.60 -0.76 -6.33
C PRO A 110 -17.62 -1.64 -7.58
N HIS A 111 -17.23 -2.90 -7.43
CA HIS A 111 -17.23 -3.94 -8.45
C HIS A 111 -16.22 -3.74 -9.59
N GLU A 112 -15.30 -2.78 -9.46
CA GLU A 112 -14.14 -2.63 -10.34
C GLU A 112 -12.91 -3.30 -9.73
N ILE A 113 -12.01 -3.79 -10.59
CA ILE A 113 -10.79 -4.46 -10.16
C ILE A 113 -9.63 -3.46 -10.20
N TYR A 114 -8.92 -3.34 -9.09
CA TYR A 114 -7.72 -2.51 -8.96
C TYR A 114 -6.52 -3.38 -8.64
N GLU A 115 -5.36 -3.05 -9.22
CA GLU A 115 -4.11 -3.78 -8.97
C GLU A 115 -2.99 -2.84 -8.58
N VAL A 116 -2.30 -3.16 -7.49
CA VAL A 116 -1.12 -2.41 -7.03
C VAL A 116 0.08 -3.35 -6.92
N PRO A 117 1.24 -3.01 -7.49
CA PRO A 117 2.44 -3.81 -7.35
C PRO A 117 3.08 -3.61 -5.97
N LEU A 118 3.37 -4.73 -5.30
CA LEU A 118 4.22 -4.81 -4.11
C LEU A 118 5.59 -5.35 -4.52
N LEU A 119 6.60 -4.50 -4.48
CA LEU A 119 7.98 -4.84 -4.75
C LEU A 119 8.68 -5.20 -3.45
N LEU A 120 9.38 -6.33 -3.42
CA LEU A 120 10.19 -6.76 -2.28
C LEU A 120 11.65 -6.85 -2.72
N ARG A 121 12.47 -5.91 -2.23
CA ARG A 121 13.91 -5.84 -2.57
C ARG A 121 14.73 -6.53 -1.50
N ASN A 122 15.57 -7.49 -1.91
CA ASN A 122 16.51 -8.16 -1.03
C ASN A 122 17.69 -7.21 -0.71
N ASN A 123 17.87 -6.87 0.58
CA ASN A 123 18.95 -6.02 1.08
C ASN A 123 20.19 -6.80 1.52
N ASP A 124 20.11 -8.14 1.56
CA ASP A 124 21.24 -8.98 1.94
C ASP A 124 22.25 -9.15 0.79
N LYS A 125 23.47 -9.59 1.12
CA LYS A 125 24.54 -9.91 0.16
C LYS A 125 24.36 -11.29 -0.48
N VAL A 126 23.35 -12.04 -0.09
CA VAL A 126 23.08 -13.40 -0.57
C VAL A 126 21.62 -13.57 -0.97
N SER A 127 21.34 -14.55 -1.82
CA SER A 127 19.97 -14.77 -2.32
C SER A 127 19.06 -15.28 -1.21
N ARG A 128 17.96 -14.56 -0.94
CA ARG A 128 17.00 -14.88 0.12
C ARG A 128 15.65 -15.28 -0.44
N LEU A 129 14.97 -16.17 0.27
CA LEU A 129 13.61 -16.59 -0.06
C LEU A 129 12.60 -15.67 0.61
N VAL A 130 11.56 -15.31 -0.13
CA VAL A 130 10.41 -14.57 0.40
C VAL A 130 9.11 -15.21 -0.06
N LYS A 131 8.13 -15.23 0.86
CA LYS A 131 6.75 -15.62 0.63
C LYS A 131 5.84 -14.52 1.13
N VAL A 132 4.75 -14.25 0.43
CA VAL A 132 3.75 -13.28 0.85
C VAL A 132 2.45 -14.02 1.10
N TYR A 133 1.92 -13.84 2.30
CA TYR A 133 0.67 -14.41 2.74
C TYR A 133 -0.34 -13.31 2.99
N GLN A 134 -1.62 -13.65 2.85
CA GLN A 134 -2.73 -12.81 3.25
C GLN A 134 -3.73 -13.70 4.01
N ALA A 135 -4.57 -13.10 4.86
CA ALA A 135 -5.73 -13.81 5.38
C ALA A 135 -6.77 -13.97 4.27
N ASP A 136 -7.60 -15.02 4.35
CA ASP A 136 -8.68 -15.21 3.39
C ASP A 136 -9.61 -14.00 3.39
N SER A 137 -9.76 -13.39 2.21
CA SER A 137 -10.55 -12.18 2.02
C SER A 137 -11.31 -12.27 0.70
N PRO A 138 -12.61 -11.90 0.68
CA PRO A 138 -13.36 -11.83 -0.57
C PRO A 138 -12.96 -10.62 -1.44
N TYR A 139 -12.26 -9.64 -0.85
CA TYR A 139 -11.95 -8.36 -1.50
C TYR A 139 -10.51 -8.27 -1.98
N PHE A 140 -9.57 -8.95 -1.32
CA PHE A 140 -8.14 -8.86 -1.63
C PHE A 140 -7.60 -10.21 -2.11
N LYS A 141 -6.77 -10.18 -3.15
CA LYS A 141 -6.07 -11.36 -3.67
C LYS A 141 -4.62 -11.01 -4.01
N ILE A 142 -3.69 -11.88 -3.60
CA ILE A 142 -2.30 -11.82 -4.08
C ILE A 142 -2.20 -12.63 -5.37
N ILE A 143 -1.65 -12.00 -6.41
CA ILE A 143 -1.19 -12.66 -7.63
C ILE A 143 0.33 -12.72 -7.55
N SER A 144 0.87 -13.92 -7.37
CA SER A 144 2.32 -14.14 -7.33
C SER A 144 2.85 -14.56 -8.71
N PRO A 145 4.08 -14.17 -9.07
CA PRO A 145 4.72 -14.60 -10.31
C PRO A 145 5.19 -16.07 -10.27
N ALA A 146 5.17 -16.72 -9.11
CA ALA A 146 5.48 -18.14 -8.91
C ALA A 146 4.62 -18.73 -7.79
N ASP A 147 4.31 -20.03 -7.85
CA ASP A 147 3.21 -20.64 -7.07
C ASP A 147 3.40 -20.63 -5.55
N ILE A 148 4.62 -20.58 -4.98
CA ILE A 148 4.79 -20.84 -3.53
C ILE A 148 5.94 -20.08 -2.85
N ALA A 149 7.06 -19.85 -3.53
CA ALA A 149 8.24 -19.21 -2.93
C ALA A 149 9.18 -18.63 -3.99
N THR A 150 9.62 -17.39 -3.79
CA THR A 150 10.56 -16.76 -4.73
C THR A 150 11.91 -16.56 -4.07
N LYS A 151 12.96 -17.13 -4.66
CA LYS A 151 14.35 -16.85 -4.27
C LYS A 151 14.84 -15.62 -5.03
N VAL A 152 15.20 -14.57 -4.30
CA VAL A 152 15.52 -13.25 -4.84
C VAL A 152 17.01 -12.97 -4.67
N ALA A 153 17.67 -12.63 -5.77
CA ALA A 153 19.09 -12.29 -5.76
C ALA A 153 19.37 -10.99 -4.98
N PRO A 154 20.60 -10.81 -4.44
CA PRO A 154 21.02 -9.60 -3.76
C PRO A 154 20.72 -8.33 -4.55
N GLY A 155 20.10 -7.34 -3.91
CA GLY A 155 19.81 -6.03 -4.52
C GLY A 155 18.67 -6.03 -5.55
N MET A 156 18.13 -7.19 -5.95
CA MET A 156 17.04 -7.30 -6.92
C MET A 156 15.66 -7.25 -6.24
N PRO A 157 14.65 -6.64 -6.89
CA PRO A 157 13.27 -6.73 -6.45
C PRO A 157 12.55 -7.94 -7.06
N THR A 158 11.60 -8.48 -6.32
CA THR A 158 10.51 -9.34 -6.86
C THR A 158 9.19 -8.59 -6.76
N VAL A 159 8.24 -8.86 -7.66
CA VAL A 159 6.97 -8.13 -7.75
C VAL A 159 5.81 -9.07 -7.48
N PHE A 160 5.01 -8.75 -6.47
CA PHE A 160 3.70 -9.35 -6.21
C PHE A 160 2.63 -8.34 -6.64
N ARG A 161 1.50 -8.80 -7.20
CA ARG A 161 0.38 -7.90 -7.52
C ARG A 161 -0.73 -8.11 -6.51
N ILE A 162 -1.17 -7.03 -5.89
CA ILE A 162 -2.26 -7.05 -4.92
C ILE A 162 -3.50 -6.56 -5.65
N GLN A 163 -4.43 -7.49 -5.86
CA GLN A 163 -5.70 -7.23 -6.52
C GLN A 163 -6.77 -6.90 -5.46
N PHE A 164 -7.54 -5.86 -5.72
CA PHE A 164 -8.63 -5.39 -4.86
C PHE A 164 -9.93 -5.32 -5.65
N LEU A 165 -10.99 -5.93 -5.11
CA LEU A 165 -12.35 -5.92 -5.62
C LEU A 165 -13.31 -5.42 -4.51
N PRO A 166 -13.58 -4.11 -4.43
CA PRO A 166 -14.53 -3.53 -3.48
C PRO A 166 -15.98 -3.93 -3.82
N THR A 167 -16.79 -4.15 -2.80
CA THR A 167 -18.25 -4.37 -2.98
C THR A 167 -19.07 -3.11 -2.71
N ALA A 168 -18.54 -2.20 -1.89
CA ALA A 168 -19.13 -0.92 -1.52
C ALA A 168 -18.06 0.14 -1.26
N LYS A 169 -18.43 1.43 -1.32
CA LYS A 169 -17.55 2.59 -1.01
C LYS A 169 -17.36 2.79 0.50
N GLN A 170 -16.74 1.83 1.16
CA GLN A 170 -16.42 1.87 2.58
C GLN A 170 -14.92 1.65 2.80
N ASP A 171 -14.45 1.88 4.02
CA ASP A 171 -13.06 1.59 4.34
C ASP A 171 -12.84 0.07 4.45
N TYR A 172 -11.77 -0.43 3.84
CA TYR A 172 -11.32 -1.81 4.01
C TYR A 172 -9.90 -1.80 4.55
N ASN A 173 -9.63 -2.64 5.56
CA ASN A 173 -8.30 -2.83 6.10
C ASN A 173 -7.90 -4.28 5.96
N HIS A 174 -6.67 -4.51 5.54
CA HIS A 174 -6.10 -5.83 5.39
C HIS A 174 -4.59 -5.77 5.60
N GLU A 175 -3.98 -6.93 5.81
CA GLU A 175 -2.56 -7.03 6.12
C GLU A 175 -1.95 -8.15 5.29
N LEU A 176 -0.79 -7.85 4.71
CA LEU A 176 0.04 -8.85 4.02
C LEU A 176 1.18 -9.22 4.94
N ILE A 177 1.39 -10.52 5.12
CA ILE A 177 2.49 -11.05 5.92
C ILE A 177 3.58 -11.52 4.96
N CYS A 178 4.70 -10.80 4.93
CA CYS A 178 5.89 -11.20 4.21
C CYS A 178 6.75 -12.06 5.12
N MET A 179 6.94 -13.33 4.75
CA MET A 179 7.76 -14.30 5.47
C MET A 179 9.06 -14.53 4.72
N THR A 180 10.16 -14.34 5.43
CA THR A 180 11.53 -14.61 4.98
C THR A 180 12.12 -15.77 5.77
N GLU A 181 13.37 -16.13 5.51
CA GLU A 181 14.09 -17.16 6.29
C GLU A 181 14.39 -16.73 7.74
N ARG A 182 14.35 -15.42 8.06
CA ARG A 182 14.74 -14.88 9.38
C ARG A 182 13.62 -14.14 10.09
N GLU A 183 12.62 -13.65 9.38
CA GLU A 183 11.59 -12.80 9.99
C GLU A 183 10.29 -12.84 9.22
N LYS A 184 9.21 -12.50 9.92
CA LYS A 184 7.93 -12.11 9.36
C LYS A 184 7.72 -10.63 9.60
N PHE A 185 7.29 -9.92 8.59
CA PHE A 185 6.90 -8.52 8.70
C PHE A 185 5.61 -8.23 7.97
N VAL A 186 4.95 -7.14 8.37
CA VAL A 186 3.63 -6.76 7.84
C VAL A 186 3.76 -5.63 6.85
N VAL A 187 3.02 -5.74 5.75
CA VAL A 187 2.72 -4.65 4.82
C VAL A 187 1.21 -4.38 4.89
N PRO A 188 0.78 -3.25 5.48
CA PRO A 188 -0.63 -2.92 5.58
C PRO A 188 -1.22 -2.56 4.22
N VAL A 189 -2.49 -2.94 4.02
CA VAL A 189 -3.31 -2.62 2.87
C VAL A 189 -4.54 -1.89 3.37
N ARG A 190 -4.72 -0.64 2.93
CA ARG A 190 -5.86 0.19 3.28
C ARG A 190 -6.61 0.60 2.03
N ALA A 191 -7.91 0.40 2.00
CA ALA A 191 -8.78 1.01 1.02
C ALA A 191 -9.60 2.09 1.71
N ILE A 192 -9.52 3.31 1.21
CA ILE A 192 -10.23 4.48 1.76
C ILE A 192 -11.48 4.71 0.92
N GLY A 193 -12.63 4.44 1.51
CA GLY A 193 -13.93 4.58 0.88
C GLY A 193 -14.51 5.99 1.06
N ALA A 194 -15.83 6.05 1.21
CA ALA A 194 -16.52 7.33 1.32
C ALA A 194 -16.09 8.13 2.57
N ARG A 195 -15.71 9.39 2.37
CA ARG A 195 -15.23 10.30 3.42
C ARG A 195 -16.01 11.61 3.38
N ALA A 196 -16.23 12.16 4.58
CA ALA A 196 -16.65 13.53 4.74
C ALA A 196 -15.41 14.42 4.58
N ILE A 197 -15.50 15.42 3.71
CA ILE A 197 -14.40 16.35 3.45
C ILE A 197 -14.98 17.74 3.60
N LEU A 198 -14.53 18.46 4.62
CA LEU A 198 -14.96 19.82 4.87
C LEU A 198 -13.99 20.78 4.19
N ASP A 199 -14.52 21.52 3.21
CA ASP A 199 -13.85 22.66 2.61
C ASP A 199 -13.84 23.80 3.64
N PHE A 200 -12.65 24.05 4.19
CA PHE A 200 -12.39 25.05 5.23
C PHE A 200 -10.98 25.64 5.02
N PRO A 201 -10.76 26.96 5.24
CA PRO A 201 -9.46 27.57 5.02
C PRO A 201 -8.43 27.11 6.07
N ASP A 202 -7.17 26.99 5.63
CA ASP A 202 -6.04 26.61 6.51
C ASP A 202 -5.76 27.65 7.61
N ALA A 203 -6.07 28.92 7.35
CA ALA A 203 -5.89 30.01 8.30
C ALA A 203 -7.02 31.06 8.17
N VAL A 204 -7.46 31.57 9.32
CA VAL A 204 -8.48 32.63 9.40
C VAL A 204 -7.81 33.91 9.89
N ASN A 205 -7.52 34.84 8.97
CA ASN A 205 -6.95 36.15 9.30
C ASN A 205 -8.04 37.24 9.34
N PHE A 206 -8.13 38.01 10.43
CA PHE A 206 -9.06 39.13 10.58
C PHE A 206 -8.52 40.47 10.05
N SER A 207 -7.27 40.53 9.59
CA SER A 207 -6.58 41.75 9.15
C SER A 207 -6.55 42.84 10.24
N SER A 208 -6.26 44.10 9.89
CA SER A 208 -6.24 45.22 10.84
C SER A 208 -7.64 45.44 11.43
N CYS A 209 -7.79 45.18 12.73
CA CYS A 209 -9.04 45.32 13.47
C CYS A 209 -8.87 46.33 14.61
N PRO A 210 -9.87 47.17 14.90
CA PRO A 210 -9.82 48.08 16.05
C PRO A 210 -9.70 47.30 17.36
N VAL A 211 -8.83 47.78 18.26
CA VAL A 211 -8.65 47.20 19.59
C VAL A 211 -9.94 47.34 20.40
N LYS A 212 -10.34 46.27 21.11
CA LYS A 212 -11.58 46.19 21.92
C LYS A 212 -12.88 46.33 21.13
N TYR A 213 -12.86 46.20 19.80
CA TYR A 213 -14.08 46.19 18.99
C TYR A 213 -14.30 44.80 18.37
N PRO A 214 -15.52 44.23 18.44
CA PRO A 214 -15.81 42.95 17.82
C PRO A 214 -15.86 43.09 16.29
N THR A 215 -14.98 42.37 15.58
CA THR A 215 -15.00 42.28 14.11
C THR A 215 -15.60 40.94 13.67
N PRO A 216 -16.80 40.89 13.08
CA PRO A 216 -17.35 39.65 12.55
C PRO A 216 -16.68 39.26 11.23
N LYS A 217 -16.39 37.97 11.04
CA LYS A 217 -15.97 37.41 9.75
C LYS A 217 -16.77 36.15 9.46
N ALA A 218 -17.46 36.14 8.32
CA ALA A 218 -18.20 34.98 7.86
C ALA A 218 -17.26 34.00 7.15
N LEU A 219 -17.34 32.71 7.50
CA LEU A 219 -16.63 31.62 6.83
C LEU A 219 -17.66 30.62 6.35
N LEU A 220 -17.52 30.17 5.11
CA LEU A 220 -18.33 29.10 4.55
C LEU A 220 -17.67 27.76 4.90
N VAL A 221 -18.47 26.83 5.42
CA VAL A 221 -18.05 25.44 5.63
C VAL A 221 -18.93 24.56 4.76
N ARG A 222 -18.33 23.76 3.89
CA ARG A 222 -19.06 22.92 2.94
C ARG A 222 -18.52 21.51 2.96
N ASN A 223 -19.41 20.53 3.08
CA ASN A 223 -19.04 19.14 2.85
C ASN A 223 -18.97 18.88 1.35
N ILE A 224 -17.78 18.64 0.83
CA ILE A 224 -17.51 18.23 -0.56
C ILE A 224 -17.26 16.72 -0.68
N GLY A 225 -17.30 16.01 0.45
CA GLY A 225 -17.18 14.57 0.51
C GLY A 225 -18.49 13.84 0.20
N ASN A 226 -18.40 12.53 0.09
CA ASN A 226 -19.51 11.62 -0.23
C ASN A 226 -20.06 10.87 0.99
N ARG A 227 -19.76 11.37 2.20
CA ARG A 227 -20.29 10.88 3.47
C ARG A 227 -20.77 12.06 4.32
N GLU A 228 -21.78 11.84 5.15
CA GLU A 228 -22.30 12.85 6.07
C GLU A 228 -21.19 13.37 7.01
N ALA A 229 -21.17 14.69 7.23
CA ALA A 229 -20.17 15.36 8.05
C ALA A 229 -20.83 16.01 9.26
N LYS A 230 -20.16 15.94 10.42
CA LYS A 230 -20.47 16.76 11.60
C LYS A 230 -19.35 17.75 11.80
N PHE A 231 -19.70 19.01 12.04
CA PHE A 231 -18.74 20.09 12.21
C PHE A 231 -18.91 20.74 13.59
N SER A 232 -17.80 20.95 14.28
CA SER A 232 -17.70 21.72 15.52
C SER A 232 -16.46 22.61 15.45
N LEU A 233 -16.60 23.88 15.79
CA LEU A 233 -15.50 24.83 15.87
C LEU A 233 -15.29 25.21 17.33
N ASP A 234 -14.08 25.00 17.83
CA ASP A 234 -13.66 25.48 19.14
C ASP A 234 -12.50 26.47 18.97
N VAL A 235 -12.55 27.56 19.71
CA VAL A 235 -11.53 28.60 19.69
C VAL A 235 -10.99 28.71 21.11
N PRO A 236 -9.69 28.43 21.35
CA PRO A 236 -9.13 28.57 22.68
C PRO A 236 -9.30 30.02 23.15
N ARG A 237 -9.95 30.20 24.30
CA ARG A 237 -10.05 31.51 24.95
C ARG A 237 -8.66 31.90 25.43
N TYR A 238 -8.09 32.92 24.82
CA TYR A 238 -6.98 33.66 25.42
C TYR A 238 -7.59 34.74 26.31
N ASP A 239 -7.53 34.53 27.62
CA ASP A 239 -7.84 35.56 28.60
C ASP A 239 -6.72 36.61 28.57
N TYR A 240 -7.02 37.79 28.03
CA TYR A 240 -6.12 38.94 28.12
C TYR A 240 -6.32 39.59 29.49
N TYR A 241 -5.30 39.51 30.36
CA TYR A 241 -5.18 40.30 31.59
C TYR A 241 -4.91 41.77 31.30
#